data_AF-L8EWZ3-F1
#
_entry.id   AF-L8EWZ3-F1
#
_cell.length_a   1.000
_cell.length_b   1.000
_cell.length_c   1.000
_cell.angle_alpha   90.00
_cell.angle_beta   90.00
_cell.angle_gamma   90.00
#
_symmetry.space_group_name_H-M   'P 1'
#
loop_
_entity.id
_entity.type
_entity.pdbx_description
1 polymer ?
#
loop_
_entity_poly.entity_id
_entity_poly.type
_entity_poly.pdbx_seq_one_letter_code
_entity_poly.pdbx_strand_id
1 'polypeptide(L)'
;MRFPDRPVARHHRRTTTISRHDQAPVPVTPAEDPAAEVRRLRAENAQLREAMASRPLIDQARGILMADEACTAAQAWDMLRYTSQHTNIKLREVAAAVVAGAAGPPPPQPISAALRRARARFRARRRTAERKE
;
A
#
# COMPACT_ATOMS: atom_id res chain seq x y z
N MET A 1 -32.25 -60.66 -44.18
CA MET A 1 -31.06 -60.59 -43.28
C MET A 1 -31.20 -59.37 -42.40
N ARG A 2 -31.21 -59.57 -41.08
CA ARG A 2 -31.55 -58.59 -40.03
C ARG A 2 -30.27 -58.31 -39.24
N PHE A 3 -29.75 -57.08 -39.27
CA PHE A 3 -28.60 -56.67 -38.45
C PHE A 3 -29.10 -56.24 -37.05
N PRO A 4 -28.41 -56.64 -35.96
CA PRO A 4 -28.85 -56.29 -34.60
C PRO A 4 -28.47 -54.86 -34.20
N ASP A 5 -29.35 -54.24 -33.42
CA ASP A 5 -29.22 -52.91 -32.84
C ASP A 5 -27.96 -52.78 -31.98
N ARG A 6 -27.16 -51.72 -32.20
CA ARG A 6 -26.11 -51.30 -31.28
C ARG A 6 -26.73 -50.49 -30.14
N PRO A 7 -26.43 -50.78 -28.85
CA PRO A 7 -26.98 -50.00 -27.75
C PRO A 7 -26.32 -48.62 -27.72
N VAL A 8 -27.14 -47.57 -27.83
CA VAL A 8 -26.73 -46.19 -27.52
C VAL A 8 -26.48 -46.07 -26.02
N ALA A 9 -25.24 -45.77 -25.65
CA ALA A 9 -24.85 -45.51 -24.27
C ALA A 9 -25.67 -44.35 -23.71
N ARG A 10 -26.53 -44.67 -22.74
CA ARG A 10 -27.31 -43.73 -21.94
C ARG A 10 -26.35 -42.76 -21.24
N HIS A 11 -26.24 -41.56 -21.79
CA HIS A 11 -25.64 -40.43 -21.07
C HIS A 11 -26.63 -40.04 -19.97
N HIS A 12 -26.48 -40.66 -18.79
CA HIS A 12 -27.16 -40.18 -17.60
C HIS A 12 -26.58 -38.80 -17.31
N ARG A 13 -27.34 -37.77 -17.69
CA ARG A 13 -27.11 -36.40 -17.24
C ARG A 13 -27.21 -36.45 -15.72
N ARG A 14 -26.06 -36.51 -15.04
CA ARG A 14 -25.99 -36.28 -13.60
C ARG A 14 -26.38 -34.83 -13.38
N THR A 15 -27.66 -34.59 -13.13
CA THR A 15 -28.12 -33.33 -12.53
C THR A 15 -27.60 -33.33 -11.10
N THR A 16 -26.39 -32.82 -10.90
CA THR A 16 -25.94 -32.44 -9.57
C THR A 16 -26.78 -31.25 -9.15
N THR A 17 -27.88 -31.54 -8.45
CA THR A 17 -28.59 -30.56 -7.65
C THR A 17 -27.54 -29.95 -6.72
N ILE A 18 -27.13 -28.70 -6.98
CA ILE A 18 -26.40 -27.92 -5.99
C ILE A 18 -27.34 -27.83 -4.79
N SER A 19 -27.10 -28.68 -3.79
CA SER A 19 -27.65 -28.50 -2.44
C SER A 19 -27.21 -27.12 -2.01
N ARG A 20 -28.14 -26.17 -2.16
CA ARG A 20 -28.11 -24.84 -1.57
C ARG A 20 -27.84 -25.11 -0.09
N HIS A 21 -26.59 -24.90 0.31
CA HIS A 21 -26.14 -25.10 1.68
C HIS A 21 -27.16 -24.46 2.60
N ASP A 22 -27.64 -25.26 3.53
CA ASP A 22 -28.50 -24.90 4.64
C ASP A 22 -27.76 -23.87 5.51
N GLN A 23 -27.72 -22.63 5.03
CA GLN A 23 -27.17 -21.52 5.77
C GLN A 23 -28.31 -21.03 6.66
N ALA A 24 -28.34 -21.56 7.89
CA ALA A 24 -29.17 -21.04 8.95
C ALA A 24 -29.03 -19.49 8.95
N PRO A 25 -30.15 -18.74 9.06
CA PRO A 25 -30.08 -17.30 9.08
C PRO A 25 -29.16 -16.90 10.24
N VAL A 26 -28.05 -16.25 9.90
CA VAL A 26 -27.23 -15.55 10.92
C VAL A 26 -28.21 -14.67 11.68
N PRO A 27 -28.31 -14.80 13.02
CA PRO A 27 -29.18 -13.95 13.81
C PRO A 27 -28.65 -12.53 13.66
N VAL A 28 -29.29 -11.76 12.76
CA VAL A 28 -29.20 -10.31 12.75
C VAL A 28 -29.84 -9.89 14.06
N THR A 29 -29.00 -9.65 15.07
CA THR A 29 -29.39 -8.74 16.15
C THR A 29 -29.96 -7.48 15.48
N PRO A 30 -30.99 -6.82 16.03
CA PRO A 30 -31.53 -5.61 15.41
C PRO A 30 -30.38 -4.61 15.35
N ALA A 31 -29.78 -4.48 14.17
CA ALA A 31 -28.77 -3.49 13.93
C ALA A 31 -29.47 -2.16 14.13
N GLU A 32 -28.89 -1.34 15.00
CA GLU A 32 -28.98 0.11 14.91
C GLU A 32 -29.00 0.50 13.42
N ASP A 33 -30.00 1.31 13.02
CA ASP A 33 -30.24 1.84 11.67
C ASP A 33 -29.30 1.26 10.57
N PRO A 34 -29.75 0.31 9.73
CA PRO A 34 -28.92 -0.26 8.67
C PRO A 34 -28.24 0.79 7.77
N ALA A 35 -28.84 1.97 7.62
CA ALA A 35 -28.22 3.07 6.90
C ALA A 35 -27.06 3.71 7.68
N ALA A 36 -27.13 3.79 9.02
CA ALA A 36 -26.03 4.22 9.88
C ALA A 36 -24.84 3.26 9.80
N GLU A 37 -25.10 1.96 9.81
CA GLU A 37 -24.03 0.96 9.70
C GLU A 37 -23.34 1.03 8.33
N VAL A 38 -24.11 1.17 7.24
CA VAL A 38 -23.54 1.39 5.90
C VAL A 38 -22.72 2.68 5.83
N ARG A 39 -23.16 3.77 6.48
CA ARG A 39 -22.39 5.04 6.56
C ARG A 39 -21.07 4.84 7.31
N ARG A 40 -21.09 4.15 8.47
CA ARG A 40 -19.91 3.84 9.28
C ARG A 40 -18.88 3.05 8.48
N LEU A 41 -19.31 1.94 7.88
CA LEU A 41 -18.44 1.07 7.09
C LEU A 41 -17.84 1.80 5.88
N ARG A 42 -18.60 2.67 5.21
CA ARG A 42 -18.08 3.49 4.10
C ARG A 42 -17.00 4.48 4.57
N ALA A 43 -17.21 5.13 5.72
CA ALA A 43 -16.23 6.05 6.28
C ALA A 43 -14.92 5.32 6.67
N GLU A 44 -15.03 4.16 7.31
CA GLU A 44 -13.87 3.32 7.63
C GLU A 44 -13.13 2.87 6.36
N ASN A 45 -13.86 2.41 5.35
CA ASN A 45 -13.26 2.01 4.07
C ASN A 45 -12.53 3.18 3.37
N ALA A 46 -13.07 4.40 3.46
CA ALA A 46 -12.42 5.60 2.92
C ALA A 46 -11.11 5.93 3.66
N GLN A 47 -11.11 5.86 4.99
CA GLN A 47 -9.91 6.07 5.80
C GLN A 47 -8.83 5.01 5.51
N LEU A 48 -9.22 3.74 5.37
CA LEU A 48 -8.31 2.66 5.00
C LEU A 48 -7.72 2.88 3.60
N ARG A 49 -8.55 3.26 2.62
CA ARG A 49 -8.08 3.57 1.26
C ARG A 49 -7.08 4.72 1.25
N GLU A 50 -7.34 5.79 1.99
CA GLU A 50 -6.43 6.93 2.14
C GLU A 50 -5.10 6.50 2.78
N ALA A 51 -5.15 5.71 3.86
CA ALA A 51 -3.96 5.16 4.50
C ALA A 51 -3.16 4.28 3.53
N MET A 52 -3.83 3.42 2.76
CA MET A 52 -3.21 2.57 1.74
C MET A 52 -2.62 3.37 0.58
N ALA A 53 -3.18 4.52 0.22
CA ALA A 53 -2.66 5.36 -0.86
C ALA A 53 -1.32 6.03 -0.51
N SER A 54 -1.08 6.34 0.77
CA SER A 54 0.15 7.01 1.22
C SER A 54 1.36 6.09 1.35
N ARG A 55 1.13 4.79 1.61
CA ARG A 55 2.17 3.80 1.89
C ARG A 55 3.11 3.52 0.68
N PRO A 56 2.60 3.38 -0.56
CA PRO A 56 3.43 3.21 -1.75
C PRO A 56 4.41 4.36 -1.97
N LEU A 57 3.98 5.62 -1.78
CA LEU A 57 4.84 6.79 -2.01
C LEU A 57 5.98 6.87 -0.99
N ILE A 58 5.69 6.55 0.27
CA ILE A 58 6.72 6.52 1.33
C ILE A 58 7.78 5.46 1.04
N ASP A 59 7.36 4.27 0.61
CA ASP A 59 8.29 3.18 0.31
C ASP A 59 9.09 3.45 -0.99
N GLN A 60 8.47 4.04 -2.01
CA GLN A 60 9.17 4.51 -3.21
C GLN A 60 10.20 5.59 -2.89
N ALA A 61 9.82 6.62 -2.13
CA ALA A 61 10.73 7.68 -1.71
C ALA A 61 11.93 7.12 -0.91
N ARG A 62 11.68 6.12 -0.07
CA ARG A 62 12.74 5.43 0.68
C ARG A 62 13.69 4.71 -0.27
N GLY A 63 13.18 3.97 -1.25
CA GLY A 63 13.99 3.29 -2.26
C GLY A 63 14.86 4.25 -3.08
N ILE A 64 14.29 5.40 -3.48
CA ILE A 64 15.03 6.46 -4.18
C ILE A 64 16.19 6.97 -3.31
N LEU A 65 15.94 7.27 -2.04
CA LEU A 65 16.99 7.76 -1.13
C LEU A 65 18.06 6.70 -0.83
N MET A 66 17.68 5.43 -0.76
CA MET A 66 18.64 4.33 -0.61
C MET A 66 19.58 4.26 -1.80
N ALA A 67 19.06 4.38 -3.03
CA ALA A 67 19.84 4.38 -4.25
C ALA A 67 20.73 5.63 -4.37
N ASP A 68 20.18 6.82 -4.14
CA ASP A 68 20.89 8.10 -4.26
C ASP A 68 22.03 8.27 -3.25
N GLU A 69 21.82 7.81 -2.02
CA GLU A 69 22.74 8.07 -0.90
C GLU A 69 23.55 6.85 -0.48
N ALA A 70 23.36 5.70 -1.15
CA ALA A 70 23.93 4.40 -0.78
C ALA A 70 23.74 4.13 0.73
N CYS A 71 22.49 4.18 1.18
CA CYS A 71 22.11 4.09 2.59
C CYS A 71 21.10 2.97 2.86
N THR A 72 20.96 2.58 4.12
CA THR A 72 19.97 1.57 4.53
C THR A 72 18.56 2.14 4.56
N ALA A 73 17.55 1.27 4.53
CA ALA A 73 16.15 1.67 4.64
C ALA A 73 15.84 2.47 5.92
N ALA A 74 16.48 2.13 7.05
CA ALA A 74 16.32 2.86 8.31
C ALA A 74 16.85 4.30 8.20
N GLN A 75 17.99 4.47 7.52
CA GLN A 75 18.61 5.77 7.32
C GLN A 75 17.79 6.64 6.37
N ALA A 76 17.29 6.08 5.27
CA ALA A 76 16.38 6.77 4.36
C ALA A 76 15.08 7.21 5.07
N TRP A 77 14.52 6.36 5.93
CA TRP A 77 13.35 6.70 6.76
C TRP A 77 13.65 7.88 7.70
N ASP A 78 14.81 7.88 8.36
CA ASP A 78 15.23 8.99 9.22
C ASP A 78 15.37 10.31 8.44
N MET A 79 15.83 10.28 7.19
CA MET A 79 15.88 11.48 6.34
C MET A 79 14.49 12.03 6.03
N LEU A 80 13.53 11.17 5.67
CA LEU A 80 12.15 11.57 5.42
C LEU A 80 11.52 12.16 6.69
N ARG A 81 11.71 11.49 7.84
CA ARG A 81 11.20 11.95 9.14
C ARG A 81 11.79 13.30 9.53
N TYR A 82 13.10 13.48 9.39
CA TYR A 82 13.79 14.74 9.66
C TYR A 82 13.24 15.86 8.78
N THR A 83 13.06 15.59 7.48
CA THR A 83 12.55 16.57 6.51
C THR A 83 11.12 16.99 6.87
N SER A 84 10.24 16.04 7.18
CA SER A 84 8.86 16.31 7.62
C SER A 84 8.81 17.15 8.89
N GLN A 85 9.60 16.79 9.91
CA GLN A 85 9.66 17.54 11.17
C GLN A 85 10.20 18.97 10.98
N HIS A 86 11.24 19.15 10.17
CA HIS A 86 11.83 20.48 9.95
C HIS A 86 10.97 21.40 9.09
N THR A 87 10.13 20.83 8.23
CA THR A 87 9.25 21.61 7.34
C THR A 87 7.84 21.76 7.89
N ASN A 88 7.48 20.99 8.92
CA ASN A 88 6.10 20.80 9.39
C ASN A 88 5.14 20.37 8.26
N ILE A 89 5.65 19.68 7.23
CA ILE A 89 4.88 19.13 6.11
C ILE A 89 4.63 17.65 6.38
N LYS A 90 3.43 17.17 6.05
CA LYS A 90 3.04 15.77 6.25
C LYS A 90 4.03 14.85 5.53
N LEU A 91 4.45 13.77 6.20
CA LEU A 91 5.43 12.82 5.67
C LEU A 91 5.07 12.29 4.27
N ARG A 92 3.78 12.04 4.02
CA ARG A 92 3.28 11.60 2.71
C ARG A 92 3.52 12.63 1.59
N GLU A 93 3.43 13.92 1.90
CA GLU A 93 3.67 15.01 0.94
C GLU A 93 5.16 15.18 0.69
N VAL A 94 5.99 15.02 1.74
CA VAL A 94 7.45 14.93 1.59
C VAL A 94 7.84 13.76 0.69
N ALA A 95 7.26 12.57 0.91
CA ALA A 95 7.52 11.39 0.09
C ALA A 95 7.07 11.59 -1.36
N ALA A 96 5.86 12.12 -1.58
CA ALA A 96 5.37 12.47 -2.92
C ALA A 96 6.32 13.42 -3.66
N ALA A 97 6.84 14.43 -2.94
CA ALA A 97 7.78 15.41 -3.49
C ALA A 97 9.13 14.77 -3.87
N VAL A 98 9.64 13.81 -3.07
CA VAL A 98 10.84 13.03 -3.42
C VAL A 98 10.61 12.18 -4.67
N VAL A 99 9.48 11.48 -4.75
CA VAL A 99 9.12 10.66 -5.93
C VAL A 99 8.98 11.53 -7.18
N ALA A 100 8.28 12.66 -7.08
CA ALA A 100 8.13 13.60 -8.19
C ALA A 100 9.49 14.17 -8.66
N GLY A 101 10.38 14.50 -7.73
CA GLY A 101 11.72 15.00 -8.04
C GLY A 101 12.65 13.98 -8.69
N ALA A 102 12.37 12.68 -8.57
CA ALA A 102 13.15 11.64 -9.25
C ALA A 102 12.82 11.52 -10.74
N ALA A 103 11.61 11.92 -11.15
CA ALA A 103 11.13 11.82 -12.53
C ALA A 103 10.93 13.20 -13.21
N GLY A 104 11.21 14.30 -12.52
CA GLY A 104 10.81 15.63 -12.96
C GLY A 104 11.45 16.77 -12.18
N PRO A 105 10.82 17.96 -12.16
CA PRO A 105 11.40 19.14 -11.53
C PRO A 105 11.59 18.94 -10.02
N PRO A 106 12.58 19.63 -9.43
CA PRO A 106 12.92 19.44 -8.02
C PRO A 106 11.73 19.80 -7.11
N PRO A 107 11.64 19.15 -5.93
CA PRO A 107 10.54 19.40 -5.01
C PRO A 107 10.53 20.84 -4.47
N PRO A 108 9.39 21.32 -3.93
CA PRO A 108 9.25 22.67 -3.39
C PRO A 108 10.37 23.04 -2.42
N GLN A 109 10.76 24.32 -2.40
CA GLN A 109 11.94 24.80 -1.66
C GLN A 109 12.03 24.40 -0.17
N PRO A 110 10.96 24.41 0.66
CA PRO A 110 11.11 23.98 2.04
C PRO A 110 11.53 22.50 2.13
N ILE A 111 10.95 21.65 1.28
CA ILE A 111 11.26 20.21 1.21
C ILE A 111 12.67 20.00 0.66
N SER A 112 13.01 20.65 -0.46
CA SER A 112 14.34 20.56 -1.09
C SER A 112 15.46 20.98 -0.14
N ALA A 113 15.31 22.11 0.55
CA ALA A 113 16.30 22.60 1.50
C ALA A 113 16.47 21.66 2.70
N ALA A 114 15.36 21.17 3.27
CA ALA A 114 15.41 20.25 4.40
C ALA A 114 15.98 18.87 4.01
N LEU A 115 15.65 18.36 2.83
CA LEU A 115 16.20 17.10 2.33
C LEU A 115 17.72 17.20 2.08
N ARG A 116 18.19 18.32 1.53
CA ARG A 116 19.62 18.58 1.36
C ARG A 116 20.36 18.58 2.70
N ARG A 117 19.77 19.18 3.73
CA ARG A 117 20.30 19.15 5.12
C ARG A 117 20.30 17.73 5.69
N ALA A 118 19.24 16.96 5.47
CA ALA A 118 19.13 15.57 5.90
C ALA A 118 20.26 14.70 5.30
N ARG A 119 20.44 14.80 3.97
CA ARG A 119 21.50 14.09 3.22
C ARG A 119 22.90 14.51 3.69
N ALA A 120 23.16 15.81 3.85
CA ALA A 120 24.46 16.30 4.32
C ALA A 120 24.81 15.79 5.73
N ARG A 121 23.86 15.85 6.67
CA ARG A 121 24.01 15.31 8.02
C ARG A 121 24.36 13.83 8.00
N PHE A 122 23.71 13.07 7.11
CA PHE A 122 23.96 11.65 6.99
C PHE A 122 25.34 11.33 6.41
N ARG A 123 25.74 12.01 5.32
CA ARG A 123 27.08 11.87 4.73
C ARG A 123 28.18 12.21 5.74
N ALA A 124 27.99 13.23 6.56
CA ALA A 124 28.95 13.58 7.62
C ALA A 124 29.11 12.46 8.65
N ARG A 125 27.99 11.89 9.14
CA ARG A 125 27.99 10.77 10.10
C ARG A 125 28.70 9.53 9.54
N ARG A 126 28.49 9.23 8.26
CA ARG A 126 29.11 8.07 7.59
C ARG A 126 30.64 8.24 7.53
N ARG A 127 31.14 9.39 7.08
CA ARG A 127 32.58 9.70 7.04
C ARG A 127 33.25 9.63 8.41
N THR A 128 32.55 10.04 9.47
CA THR A 128 33.09 9.95 10.84
C THR A 128 33.14 8.52 11.38
N ALA A 129 32.27 7.63 10.89
CA ALA A 129 32.29 6.21 11.24
C ALA A 129 33.40 5.49 10.48
N GLU A 130 33.53 5.74 9.18
CA GLU A 130 34.56 5.16 8.29
C GLU A 130 36.00 5.53 8.70
N ARG A 131 36.21 6.63 9.45
CA ARG A 131 37.54 7.06 9.94
C ARG A 131 37.98 6.39 11.24
N LYS A 132 37.10 5.65 11.92
CA LYS A 132 37.39 4.99 13.20
C LYS A 132 37.77 3.51 13.05
N GLU A 133 37.76 3.00 11.82
CA GLU A 133 38.22 1.66 11.43
C GLU A 133 39.59 1.76 10.75
#